data_AF-C6KVT7-F1
#
_entry.id   AF-C6KVT7-F1
#
_cell.length_a   1.000
_cell.length_b   1.000
_cell.length_c   1.000
_cell.angle_alpha   90.00
_cell.angle_beta   90.00
_cell.angle_gamma   90.00
#
_symmetry.space_group_name_H-M   'P 1'
#
loop_
_entity.id
_entity.type
_entity.pdbx_description
1 polymer ?
#
loop_
_entity_poly.entity_id
_entity_poly.type
_entity_poly.pdbx_seq_one_letter_code
_entity_poly.pdbx_strand_id
1 'polypeptide(L)'
;MDEKFALQKIMESAANLGVELDEAEAVAWLRAIESESLGGDIIVDINTGVFGHRVAMLDFQERDIDRFRAIGKIVGFADQPPTVRTALAISGSAAQGKVQSLPGDCDYFERIHITTDTREEACRVLAALIREKALGFMRGPSYRLAEVKFGNYPFEGVRNGAPVRRGTSVSWSPDEVAAGAIVLDVAGEPRQLQWADVVQDPGWCKLDWIVSDPARNGVAWASNVLDATWQAPDGTITALDGHLEAFFQEVYLDTDQLPAFTKVVRGLEAGAVDDYVQALRGRCGITPSPVATPARSPAGSTTSSG
;
A
#
# COMPACT_ATOMS: atom_id res chain seq x y z
N MET A 1 3.00 -20.01 19.94
CA MET A 1 3.90 -20.28 18.81
C MET A 1 5.31 -20.40 19.38
N ASP A 2 6.23 -21.20 18.82
CA ASP A 2 7.64 -21.11 19.24
C ASP A 2 8.26 -19.91 18.52
N GLU A 3 8.23 -18.77 19.20
CA GLU A 3 8.75 -17.46 18.79
C GLU A 3 10.13 -17.56 18.11
N LYS A 4 10.96 -18.50 18.57
CA LYS A 4 12.30 -18.75 18.01
C LYS A 4 12.25 -19.24 16.56
N PHE A 5 11.25 -20.05 16.20
CA PHE A 5 11.18 -20.64 14.86
C PHE A 5 10.76 -19.61 13.79
N ALA A 6 9.84 -18.70 14.13
CA ALA A 6 9.44 -17.62 13.21
C ALA A 6 10.56 -16.60 13.01
N LEU A 7 11.24 -16.21 14.09
CA LEU A 7 12.40 -15.32 14.05
C LEU A 7 13.53 -15.90 13.21
N GLN A 8 13.87 -17.17 13.41
CA GLN A 8 14.93 -17.84 12.67
C GLN A 8 14.66 -17.83 11.15
N LYS A 9 13.42 -18.06 10.71
CA LYS A 9 13.05 -17.98 9.30
C LYS A 9 13.13 -16.56 8.72
N ILE A 10 12.76 -15.54 9.50
CA ILE A 10 12.87 -14.14 9.09
C ILE A 10 14.34 -13.76 8.93
N MET A 11 15.19 -14.13 9.89
CA MET A 11 16.64 -13.88 9.84
C MET A 11 17.31 -14.60 8.65
N GLU A 12 16.97 -15.87 8.42
CA GLU A 12 17.49 -16.62 7.26
C GLU A 12 17.06 -15.99 5.93
N SER A 13 15.82 -15.49 5.85
CA SER A 13 15.32 -14.80 4.65
C SER A 13 15.99 -13.45 4.42
N ALA A 14 16.19 -12.65 5.48
CA ALA A 14 16.88 -11.37 5.41
C ALA A 14 18.35 -11.52 5.00
N ALA A 15 19.05 -12.52 5.58
CA ALA A 15 20.43 -12.85 5.21
C ALA A 15 20.57 -13.26 3.74
N ASN A 16 19.61 -14.05 3.22
CA ASN A 16 19.59 -14.45 1.81
C ASN A 16 19.35 -13.27 0.85
N LEU A 17 18.73 -12.19 1.33
CA LEU A 17 18.46 -10.97 0.57
C LEU A 17 19.51 -9.87 0.78
N GLY A 18 20.54 -10.13 1.59
CA GLY A 18 21.59 -9.15 1.92
C GLY A 18 21.09 -7.99 2.79
N VAL A 19 20.00 -8.20 3.53
CA VAL A 19 19.39 -7.21 4.42
C VAL A 19 19.94 -7.39 5.83
N GLU A 20 20.54 -6.34 6.40
CA GLU A 20 20.91 -6.30 7.82
C GLU A 20 19.66 -6.06 8.67
N LEU A 21 19.48 -6.84 9.74
CA LEU A 21 18.28 -6.84 10.57
C LEU A 21 18.67 -6.93 12.04
N ASP A 22 18.12 -6.05 12.89
CA ASP A 22 18.31 -6.12 14.34
C ASP A 22 17.37 -7.16 14.95
N GLU A 23 17.95 -8.25 15.48
CA GLU A 23 17.20 -9.39 16.04
C GLU A 23 16.34 -8.99 17.25
N ALA A 24 16.80 -8.06 18.10
CA ALA A 24 16.07 -7.66 19.29
C ALA A 24 14.86 -6.80 18.95
N GLU A 25 15.00 -5.87 17.99
CA GLU A 25 13.90 -5.03 17.51
C GLU A 25 12.87 -5.85 16.71
N ALA A 26 13.31 -6.82 15.91
CA ALA A 26 12.41 -7.72 15.19
C ALA A 26 11.57 -8.59 16.12
N VAL A 27 12.14 -9.07 17.23
CA VAL A 27 11.41 -9.79 18.29
C VAL A 27 10.36 -8.87 18.95
N ALA A 28 10.72 -7.64 19.28
CA ALA A 28 9.79 -6.68 19.87
C ALA A 28 8.63 -6.35 18.92
N TRP A 29 8.93 -6.19 17.63
CA TRP A 29 7.96 -5.95 16.57
C TRP A 29 6.98 -7.13 16.40
N LEU A 30 7.47 -8.37 16.36
CA LEU A 30 6.63 -9.58 16.30
C LEU A 30 5.70 -9.71 17.52
N ARG A 31 6.20 -9.42 18.72
CA ARG A 31 5.40 -9.43 19.95
C ARG A 31 4.29 -8.38 19.93
N ALA A 32 4.57 -7.20 19.39
CA ALA A 32 3.57 -6.15 19.24
C ALA A 32 2.43 -6.62 18.33
N ILE A 33 2.74 -7.23 17.18
CA ILE A 33 1.75 -7.79 16.25
C ILE A 33 0.90 -8.89 16.91
N GLU A 34 1.50 -9.80 17.69
CA GLU A 34 0.75 -10.86 18.38
C GLU A 34 -0.21 -10.31 19.46
N SER A 35 0.14 -9.17 20.07
CA SER A 35 -0.67 -8.52 21.11
C SER A 35 -1.90 -7.76 20.59
N GLU A 36 -2.01 -7.58 19.27
CA GLU A 36 -3.00 -6.71 18.62
C GLU A 36 -4.37 -7.32 18.32
N SER A 37 -4.63 -8.53 18.79
CA SER A 37 -5.98 -9.16 18.73
C SER A 37 -7.08 -8.40 19.52
N LEU A 38 -6.79 -7.18 20.02
CA LEU A 38 -7.68 -6.34 20.84
C LEU A 38 -7.86 -4.88 20.34
N GLY A 39 -7.29 -4.48 19.19
CA GLY A 39 -7.63 -3.21 18.52
C GLY A 39 -6.58 -2.08 18.60
N GLY A 40 -6.02 -1.71 17.44
CA GLY A 40 -6.18 -0.41 16.78
C GLY A 40 -5.83 0.90 17.51
N ASP A 41 -4.63 1.04 18.08
CA ASP A 41 -4.16 2.36 18.53
C ASP A 41 -3.35 3.06 17.44
N ILE A 42 -3.95 4.09 16.83
CA ILE A 42 -3.21 5.07 16.03
C ILE A 42 -2.37 5.91 17.00
N ILE A 43 -1.06 5.92 16.80
CA ILE A 43 -0.15 6.76 17.57
C ILE A 43 0.15 8.01 16.75
N VAL A 44 0.03 9.17 17.40
CA VAL A 44 0.44 10.47 16.85
C VAL A 44 1.68 10.93 17.61
N ASP A 45 2.74 11.21 16.88
CA ASP A 45 3.91 11.88 17.43
C ASP A 45 3.79 13.39 17.21
N ILE A 46 3.49 14.10 18.30
CA ILE A 46 3.29 15.56 18.29
C ILE A 46 4.57 16.35 18.01
N ASN A 47 5.75 15.76 18.25
CA ASN A 47 7.02 16.47 18.07
C ASN A 47 7.37 16.55 16.58
N THR A 48 7.14 15.47 15.87
CA THR A 48 7.48 15.34 14.45
C THR A 48 6.30 15.61 13.53
N GLY A 49 5.07 15.49 14.01
CA GLY A 49 3.85 15.62 13.22
C GLY A 49 3.60 14.42 12.30
N VAL A 50 4.12 13.24 12.66
CA VAL A 50 3.80 11.97 11.98
C VAL A 50 2.78 11.18 12.78
N PHE A 51 2.08 10.27 12.11
CA PHE A 51 1.20 9.33 12.79
C PHE A 51 1.18 7.99 12.07
N GLY A 52 0.77 6.94 12.77
CA GLY A 52 0.70 5.63 12.18
C GLY A 52 0.13 4.62 13.13
N HIS A 53 0.03 3.39 12.65
CA HIS A 53 -0.35 2.30 13.52
C HIS A 53 0.72 2.03 14.58
N ARG A 54 0.33 1.64 15.79
CA ARG A 54 1.26 1.39 16.92
C ARG A 54 2.45 0.53 16.53
N VAL A 55 2.23 -0.57 15.81
CA VAL A 55 3.31 -1.48 15.34
C VAL A 55 4.33 -0.76 14.45
N ALA A 56 3.89 0.05 13.48
CA ALA A 56 4.80 0.81 12.62
C ALA A 56 5.58 1.86 13.41
N MET A 57 4.89 2.54 14.34
CA MET A 57 5.48 3.60 15.15
C MET A 57 6.50 3.09 16.17
N LEU A 58 6.48 1.80 16.54
CA LEU A 58 7.52 1.21 17.40
C LEU A 58 8.89 1.13 16.71
N ASP A 59 8.90 0.90 15.40
CA ASP A 59 10.12 0.76 14.60
C ASP A 59 10.54 2.07 13.92
N PHE A 60 9.66 3.06 13.89
CA PHE A 60 9.95 4.35 13.28
C PHE A 60 11.10 5.11 13.97
N GLN A 61 11.93 5.79 13.17
CA GLN A 61 12.95 6.72 13.64
C GLN A 61 12.89 8.05 12.88
N GLU A 62 13.08 9.15 13.61
CA GLU A 62 12.87 10.50 13.07
C GLU A 62 13.97 10.98 12.10
N ARG A 63 15.13 10.32 12.08
CA ARG A 63 16.36 10.82 11.42
C ARG A 63 16.21 11.17 9.94
N ASP A 64 15.29 10.52 9.24
CA ASP A 64 15.11 10.66 7.80
C ASP A 64 13.79 11.37 7.42
N ILE A 65 13.03 11.91 8.38
CA ILE A 65 11.71 12.53 8.12
C ILE A 65 11.82 13.67 7.10
N ASP A 66 12.79 14.57 7.24
CA ASP A 66 12.93 15.70 6.33
C ASP A 66 13.28 15.26 4.91
N ARG A 67 14.08 14.20 4.80
CA ARG A 67 14.40 13.53 3.51
C ARG A 67 13.15 12.94 2.89
N PHE A 68 12.33 12.20 3.66
CA PHE A 68 11.08 11.64 3.17
C PHE A 68 10.05 12.72 2.82
N ARG A 69 9.93 13.81 3.59
CA ARG A 69 9.06 14.93 3.24
C ARG A 69 9.53 15.64 1.96
N ALA A 70 10.84 15.77 1.76
CA ALA A 70 11.38 16.38 0.54
C ALA A 70 11.06 15.54 -0.70
N ILE A 71 11.24 14.22 -0.64
CA ILE A 71 10.88 13.29 -1.72
C ILE A 71 9.36 13.18 -1.87
N GLY A 72 8.60 13.22 -0.77
CA GLY A 72 7.14 13.23 -0.73
C GLY A 72 6.52 14.36 -1.56
N LYS A 73 7.16 15.54 -1.63
CA LYS A 73 6.73 16.63 -2.52
C LYS A 73 6.82 16.29 -4.01
N ILE A 74 7.67 15.33 -4.38
CA ILE A 74 7.85 14.86 -5.76
C ILE A 74 6.86 13.73 -6.06
N VAL A 75 6.70 12.77 -5.15
CA VAL A 75 5.92 11.54 -5.44
C VAL A 75 4.46 11.63 -5.01
N GLY A 76 4.14 12.46 -4.02
CA GLY A 76 2.81 12.56 -3.41
C GLY A 76 1.80 13.33 -4.26
N PHE A 77 0.52 13.05 -4.06
CA PHE A 77 -0.58 13.73 -4.70
C PHE A 77 -1.13 14.87 -3.84
N ALA A 78 -1.63 15.91 -4.49
CA ALA A 78 -2.23 17.05 -3.81
C ALA A 78 -3.74 16.83 -3.61
N ASP A 79 -4.23 17.31 -2.48
CA ASP A 79 -5.65 17.46 -2.21
C ASP A 79 -6.35 18.34 -3.26
N GLN A 80 -7.54 17.92 -3.71
CA GLN A 80 -8.42 18.70 -4.59
C GLN A 80 -9.85 18.73 -4.02
N PRO A 81 -10.09 19.43 -2.90
CA PRO A 81 -11.39 19.47 -2.27
C PRO A 81 -12.48 20.12 -3.14
N PRO A 82 -13.73 19.64 -3.06
CA PRO A 82 -14.19 18.56 -2.18
C PRO A 82 -13.98 17.15 -2.76
N THR A 83 -13.52 17.04 -4.01
CA THR A 83 -13.55 15.81 -4.80
C THR A 83 -12.47 14.80 -4.41
N VAL A 84 -11.24 15.26 -4.14
CA VAL A 84 -10.09 14.39 -3.84
C VAL A 84 -9.46 14.79 -2.51
N ARG A 85 -9.22 13.78 -1.67
CA ARG A 85 -8.41 13.88 -0.44
C ARG A 85 -7.31 12.84 -0.47
N THR A 86 -6.11 13.20 -0.03
CA THR A 86 -4.94 12.33 -0.04
C THR A 86 -4.32 12.19 1.35
N ALA A 87 -3.67 11.06 1.60
CA ALA A 87 -2.87 10.84 2.80
C ALA A 87 -1.63 10.04 2.43
N LEU A 88 -0.46 10.68 2.50
CA LEU A 88 0.82 10.12 2.09
C LEU A 88 1.55 9.55 3.30
N ALA A 89 1.94 8.30 3.18
CA ALA A 89 2.77 7.59 4.14
C ALA A 89 4.04 7.07 3.50
N ILE A 90 5.09 6.91 4.32
CA ILE A 90 6.15 5.96 4.02
C ILE A 90 5.69 4.57 4.44
N SER A 91 6.14 3.53 3.73
CA SER A 91 5.72 2.16 3.98
C SER A 91 6.87 1.17 3.84
N GLY A 92 6.62 -0.08 4.25
CA GLY A 92 7.59 -1.17 4.11
C GLY A 92 8.94 -0.83 4.77
N SER A 93 10.04 -1.10 4.07
CA SER A 93 11.38 -0.88 4.60
C SER A 93 11.69 0.58 4.91
N ALA A 94 11.02 1.53 4.24
CA ALA A 94 11.19 2.96 4.50
C ALA A 94 10.58 3.37 5.85
N ALA A 95 9.54 2.68 6.31
CA ALA A 95 8.92 2.88 7.63
C ALA A 95 9.66 2.16 8.78
N GLN A 96 10.59 1.25 8.46
CA GLN A 96 11.30 0.38 9.42
C GLN A 96 12.62 0.98 9.91
N GLY A 97 12.56 2.09 10.65
CA GLY A 97 13.73 2.91 10.97
C GLY A 97 14.78 2.28 11.91
N LYS A 98 14.39 1.38 12.82
CA LYS A 98 15.30 0.67 13.75
C LYS A 98 15.75 -0.65 13.17
N VAL A 99 14.81 -1.44 12.65
CA VAL A 99 15.07 -2.76 12.05
C VAL A 99 15.88 -2.63 10.77
N GLN A 100 15.56 -1.64 9.92
CA GLN A 100 16.25 -1.39 8.66
C GLN A 100 16.86 0.01 8.64
N SER A 101 18.13 0.10 9.04
CA SER A 101 18.77 1.39 9.21
C SER A 101 19.13 2.13 7.91
N LEU A 102 19.23 1.41 6.79
CA LEU A 102 19.60 1.94 5.49
C LEU A 102 18.72 1.33 4.38
N PRO A 103 17.43 1.71 4.28
CA PRO A 103 16.55 1.19 3.24
C PRO A 103 17.10 1.58 1.86
N GLY A 104 17.22 0.60 0.95
CA GLY A 104 17.74 0.83 -0.40
C GLY A 104 16.84 1.72 -1.26
N ASP A 105 15.53 1.66 -0.99
CA ASP A 105 14.48 2.35 -1.75
C ASP A 105 13.64 3.26 -0.84
N CYS A 106 12.93 4.21 -1.44
CA CYS A 106 11.97 5.09 -0.77
C CYS A 106 10.55 4.68 -1.15
N ASP A 107 9.98 3.76 -0.38
CA ASP A 107 8.62 3.27 -0.60
C ASP A 107 7.59 4.19 0.08
N TYR A 108 6.67 4.68 -0.73
CA TYR A 108 5.50 5.43 -0.32
C TYR A 108 4.24 4.64 -0.59
N PHE A 109 3.25 4.91 0.24
CA PHE A 109 1.89 4.48 0.10
C PHE A 109 0.99 5.70 0.24
N GLU A 110 0.04 5.86 -0.66
CA GLU A 110 -0.85 7.01 -0.62
C GLU A 110 -2.31 6.60 -0.77
N ARG A 111 -3.11 6.99 0.23
CA ARG A 111 -4.56 6.85 0.14
C ARG A 111 -5.11 7.97 -0.70
N ILE A 112 -5.82 7.63 -1.77
CA ILE A 112 -6.50 8.60 -2.64
C ILE A 112 -8.00 8.40 -2.48
N HIS A 113 -8.66 9.29 -1.76
CA HIS A 113 -10.09 9.21 -1.50
C HIS A 113 -10.86 10.15 -2.41
N ILE A 114 -11.76 9.61 -3.23
CA ILE A 114 -12.50 10.33 -4.26
C ILE A 114 -13.99 10.33 -3.93
N THR A 115 -14.62 11.51 -3.90
CA THR A 115 -16.07 11.65 -3.69
C THR A 115 -16.70 12.17 -4.97
N THR A 116 -17.55 11.35 -5.60
CA THR A 116 -18.28 11.67 -6.84
C THR A 116 -19.60 10.90 -6.90
N ASP A 117 -20.49 11.26 -7.82
CA ASP A 117 -21.82 10.64 -7.92
C ASP A 117 -21.79 9.18 -8.40
N THR A 118 -20.80 8.79 -9.21
CA THR A 118 -20.68 7.42 -9.74
C THR A 118 -19.25 6.91 -9.72
N ARG A 119 -19.09 5.58 -9.66
CA ARG A 119 -17.78 4.92 -9.73
C ARG A 119 -17.04 5.29 -11.01
N GLU A 120 -17.76 5.39 -12.13
CA GLU A 120 -17.19 5.69 -13.44
C GLU A 120 -16.60 7.10 -13.50
N GLU A 121 -17.19 8.06 -12.78
CA GLU A 121 -16.62 9.39 -12.58
C GLU A 121 -15.39 9.31 -11.68
N ALA A 122 -15.45 8.59 -10.56
CA ALA A 122 -14.29 8.43 -9.68
C ALA A 122 -13.08 7.82 -10.41
N CYS A 123 -13.30 6.79 -11.24
CA CYS A 123 -12.28 6.20 -12.10
C CYS A 123 -11.69 7.22 -13.08
N ARG A 124 -12.51 8.09 -13.68
CA ARG A 124 -12.06 9.16 -14.58
C ARG A 124 -11.23 10.21 -13.84
N VAL A 125 -11.64 10.60 -12.63
CA VAL A 125 -10.89 11.50 -11.76
C VAL A 125 -9.53 10.89 -11.41
N LEU A 126 -9.49 9.62 -10.99
CA LEU A 126 -8.24 8.92 -10.67
C LEU A 126 -7.29 8.88 -11.89
N ALA A 127 -7.82 8.51 -13.06
CA ALA A 127 -7.04 8.43 -14.28
C ALA A 127 -6.46 9.80 -14.69
N ALA A 128 -7.24 10.87 -14.54
CA ALA A 128 -6.79 12.23 -14.80
C ALA A 128 -5.70 12.65 -13.80
N LEU A 129 -5.92 12.39 -12.51
CA LEU A 129 -5.00 12.71 -11.43
C LEU A 129 -3.63 12.04 -11.64
N ILE A 130 -3.61 10.72 -11.91
CA ILE A 130 -2.39 9.95 -12.17
C ILE A 130 -1.66 10.50 -13.39
N ARG A 131 -2.37 10.75 -14.48
CA ARG A 131 -1.76 11.26 -15.72
C ARG A 131 -1.20 12.67 -15.52
N GLU A 132 -1.95 13.56 -14.86
CA GLU A 132 -1.49 14.92 -14.54
C GLU A 132 -0.23 14.87 -13.68
N LYS A 133 -0.21 14.04 -12.63
CA LYS A 133 0.96 13.86 -11.77
C LYS A 133 2.18 13.38 -12.56
N ALA A 134 2.00 12.36 -13.39
CA ALA A 134 3.06 11.80 -14.21
C ALA A 134 3.63 12.83 -15.20
N LEU A 135 2.77 13.64 -15.84
CA LEU A 135 3.21 14.69 -16.77
C LEU A 135 3.89 15.86 -16.05
N GLY A 136 3.32 16.33 -14.95
CA GLY A 136 3.85 17.45 -14.16
C GLY A 136 5.17 17.11 -13.46
N PHE A 137 5.37 15.85 -13.08
CA PHE A 137 6.57 15.35 -12.42
C PHE A 137 7.37 14.37 -13.29
N MET A 138 7.31 14.55 -14.61
CA MET A 138 8.03 13.68 -15.55
C MET A 138 9.55 13.82 -15.42
N ARG A 139 10.05 15.07 -15.32
CA ARG A 139 11.48 15.37 -15.17
C ARG A 139 11.67 16.70 -14.46
N GLY A 140 12.53 16.72 -13.46
CA GLY A 140 12.98 17.92 -12.77
C GLY A 140 14.49 17.91 -12.52
N PRO A 141 15.02 18.91 -11.81
CA PRO A 141 16.45 18.98 -11.47
C PRO A 141 16.94 17.80 -10.62
N SER A 142 16.05 17.25 -9.79
CA SER A 142 16.34 16.22 -8.79
C SER A 142 15.56 14.92 -8.98
N TYR A 143 14.81 14.78 -10.08
CA TYR A 143 13.98 13.58 -10.29
C TYR A 143 13.68 13.30 -11.76
N ARG A 144 13.38 12.03 -12.05
CA ARG A 144 12.87 11.58 -13.34
C ARG A 144 11.87 10.43 -13.14
N LEU A 145 10.70 10.56 -13.73
CA LEU A 145 9.70 9.49 -13.77
C LEU A 145 10.25 8.31 -14.58
N ALA A 146 10.09 7.11 -14.04
CA ALA A 146 10.56 5.86 -14.63
C ALA A 146 9.39 5.01 -15.17
N GLU A 147 8.33 4.83 -14.40
CA GLU A 147 7.18 3.99 -14.75
C GLU A 147 5.89 4.51 -14.11
N VAL A 148 4.77 4.28 -14.78
CA VAL A 148 3.41 4.42 -14.23
C VAL A 148 2.68 3.11 -14.45
N LYS A 149 2.16 2.48 -13.40
CA LYS A 149 1.22 1.36 -13.49
C LYS A 149 -0.19 1.89 -13.31
N PHE A 150 -1.02 1.72 -14.32
CA PHE A 150 -2.41 2.15 -14.31
C PHE A 150 -3.22 1.38 -15.34
N GLY A 151 -4.38 0.88 -14.94
CA GLY A 151 -5.29 0.15 -15.79
C GLY A 151 -4.91 -1.32 -15.95
N ASN A 152 -5.88 -2.16 -16.32
CA ASN A 152 -5.64 -3.54 -16.72
C ASN A 152 -5.80 -3.73 -18.23
N TYR A 153 -5.04 -4.66 -18.82
CA TYR A 153 -5.17 -4.99 -20.24
C TYR A 153 -6.57 -5.54 -20.55
N PRO A 154 -7.32 -4.95 -21.51
CA PRO A 154 -8.66 -5.43 -21.85
C PRO A 154 -8.64 -6.68 -22.76
N PHE A 155 -7.50 -6.97 -23.39
CA PHE A 155 -7.28 -8.11 -24.28
C PHE A 155 -5.82 -8.59 -24.18
N GLU A 156 -5.56 -9.78 -24.72
CA GLU A 156 -4.21 -10.36 -24.78
C GLU A 156 -3.44 -9.87 -26.01
N GLY A 157 -2.11 -9.89 -25.92
CA GLY A 157 -1.23 -9.50 -27.03
C GLY A 157 0.25 -9.70 -26.69
N VAL A 158 1.12 -9.09 -27.49
CA VAL A 158 2.55 -9.05 -27.27
C VAL A 158 3.02 -7.60 -27.23
N ARG A 159 3.81 -7.26 -26.21
CA ARG A 159 4.42 -5.94 -26.04
C ARG A 159 5.92 -6.09 -25.89
N ASN A 160 6.70 -5.41 -26.73
CA ASN A 160 8.17 -5.48 -26.70
C ASN A 160 8.71 -6.92 -26.70
N GLY A 161 8.03 -7.83 -27.43
CA GLY A 161 8.39 -9.24 -27.51
C GLY A 161 7.91 -10.11 -26.33
N ALA A 162 7.27 -9.54 -25.31
CA ALA A 162 6.73 -10.26 -24.16
C ALA A 162 5.20 -10.39 -24.23
N PRO A 163 4.62 -11.54 -23.89
CA PRO A 163 3.17 -11.71 -23.86
C PRO A 163 2.53 -10.90 -22.72
N VAL A 164 1.37 -10.30 -23.00
CA VAL A 164 0.52 -9.61 -22.01
C VAL A 164 -0.84 -10.30 -21.95
N ARG A 165 -1.40 -10.43 -20.74
CA ARG A 165 -2.66 -11.13 -20.49
C ARG A 165 -3.75 -10.16 -20.12
N ARG A 166 -4.98 -10.48 -20.52
CA ARG A 166 -6.17 -9.75 -20.09
C ARG A 166 -6.27 -9.74 -18.57
N GLY A 167 -6.60 -8.59 -17.99
CA GLY A 167 -6.76 -8.41 -16.54
C GLY A 167 -5.44 -8.20 -15.77
N THR A 168 -4.29 -8.23 -16.44
CA THR A 168 -3.01 -7.84 -15.82
C THR A 168 -2.75 -6.35 -15.96
N SER A 169 -2.02 -5.76 -15.02
CA SER A 169 -1.74 -4.32 -15.00
C SER A 169 -0.94 -3.85 -16.21
N VAL A 170 -1.28 -2.66 -16.70
CA VAL A 170 -0.55 -1.97 -17.77
C VAL A 170 0.53 -1.09 -17.14
N SER A 171 1.78 -1.35 -17.51
CA SER A 171 2.91 -0.44 -17.26
C SER A 171 3.03 0.60 -18.37
N TRP A 172 3.22 1.86 -18.05
CA TRP A 172 3.39 2.95 -19.01
C TRP A 172 4.75 3.59 -18.77
N SER A 173 5.54 3.75 -19.83
CA SER A 173 6.70 4.64 -19.82
C SER A 173 6.23 6.10 -19.83
N PRO A 174 7.08 7.05 -19.38
CA PRO A 174 6.74 8.47 -19.41
C PRO A 174 6.27 8.97 -20.79
N ASP A 175 6.90 8.50 -21.86
CA ASP A 175 6.56 8.88 -23.23
C ASP A 175 5.19 8.30 -23.65
N GLU A 176 4.86 7.09 -23.23
CA GLU A 176 3.54 6.48 -23.46
C GLU A 176 2.43 7.19 -22.67
N VAL A 177 2.70 7.66 -21.45
CA VAL A 177 1.77 8.50 -20.68
C VAL A 177 1.51 9.84 -21.38
N ALA A 178 2.55 10.46 -21.94
CA ALA A 178 2.44 11.67 -22.75
C ALA A 178 1.61 11.42 -24.02
N ALA A 179 1.93 10.36 -24.76
CA ALA A 179 1.18 9.97 -25.95
C ALA A 179 -0.26 9.56 -25.62
N GLY A 180 -0.50 9.06 -24.40
CA GLY A 180 -1.80 8.52 -23.97
C GLY A 180 -2.13 7.19 -24.64
N ALA A 181 -1.13 6.45 -25.12
CA ALA A 181 -1.34 5.19 -25.82
C ALA A 181 -0.08 4.31 -25.84
N ILE A 182 -0.30 3.00 -25.95
CA ILE A 182 0.74 2.01 -26.25
C ILE A 182 0.37 1.22 -27.51
N VAL A 183 1.36 0.62 -28.16
CA VAL A 183 1.14 -0.28 -29.31
C VAL A 183 1.44 -1.72 -28.88
N LEU A 184 0.51 -2.60 -29.18
CA LEU A 184 0.57 -4.04 -28.92
C LEU A 184 0.49 -4.78 -30.25
N ASP A 185 1.18 -5.90 -30.37
CA ASP A 185 0.89 -6.88 -31.40
C ASP A 185 -0.27 -7.77 -30.91
N VAL A 186 -1.37 -7.78 -31.66
CA VAL A 186 -2.52 -8.64 -31.41
C VAL A 186 -2.72 -9.52 -32.64
N ALA A 187 -2.34 -10.79 -32.51
CA ALA A 187 -2.43 -11.79 -33.57
C ALA A 187 -1.69 -11.41 -34.88
N GLY A 188 -0.53 -10.77 -34.75
CA GLY A 188 0.32 -10.34 -35.86
C GLY A 188 0.02 -8.93 -36.38
N GLU A 189 -0.99 -8.26 -35.83
CA GLU A 189 -1.41 -6.92 -36.26
C GLU A 189 -1.16 -5.87 -35.16
N PRO A 190 -0.59 -4.70 -35.49
CA PRO A 190 -0.39 -3.63 -34.53
C PRO A 190 -1.74 -3.04 -34.11
N ARG A 191 -2.01 -3.07 -32.80
CA ARG A 191 -3.19 -2.48 -32.17
C ARG A 191 -2.78 -1.46 -31.12
N GLN A 192 -3.39 -0.27 -31.21
CA GLN A 192 -3.21 0.77 -30.21
C GLN A 192 -4.15 0.53 -29.03
N LEU A 193 -3.62 0.54 -27.81
CA LEU A 193 -4.38 0.62 -26.57
C LEU A 193 -4.28 2.06 -26.06
N GLN A 194 -5.41 2.75 -25.95
CA GLN A 194 -5.47 4.12 -25.45
C GLN A 194 -5.54 4.12 -23.92
N TRP A 195 -5.02 5.18 -23.29
CA TRP A 195 -5.20 5.44 -21.86
C TRP A 195 -6.69 5.43 -21.47
N ALA A 196 -7.54 5.98 -22.34
CA ALA A 196 -8.98 6.02 -22.14
C ALA A 196 -9.63 4.64 -22.09
N ASP A 197 -9.04 3.63 -22.74
CA ASP A 197 -9.61 2.28 -22.82
C ASP A 197 -9.51 1.51 -21.48
N VAL A 198 -8.62 1.93 -20.58
CA VAL A 198 -8.34 1.24 -19.31
C VAL A 198 -8.84 1.99 -18.08
N VAL A 199 -9.42 3.17 -18.26
CA VAL A 199 -9.85 4.06 -17.15
C VAL A 199 -10.80 3.38 -16.18
N GLN A 200 -11.72 2.56 -16.68
CA GLN A 200 -12.81 1.98 -15.88
C GLN A 200 -12.39 0.77 -15.06
N ASP A 201 -11.20 0.24 -15.31
CA ASP A 201 -10.58 -0.88 -14.62
C ASP A 201 -9.14 -0.50 -14.21
N PRO A 202 -9.01 0.43 -13.23
CA PRO A 202 -7.72 1.04 -12.88
C PRO A 202 -6.70 0.04 -12.32
N GLY A 203 -7.16 -1.07 -11.73
CA GLY A 203 -6.31 -2.11 -11.16
C GLY A 203 -5.27 -1.55 -10.18
N TRP A 204 -4.17 -2.29 -10.01
CA TRP A 204 -3.07 -1.88 -9.14
C TRP A 204 -2.36 -0.63 -9.70
N CYS A 205 -2.34 0.44 -8.89
CA CYS A 205 -1.82 1.74 -9.29
C CYS A 205 -0.49 2.04 -8.58
N LYS A 206 0.56 2.38 -9.34
CA LYS A 206 1.87 2.75 -8.79
C LYS A 206 2.59 3.73 -9.70
N LEU A 207 3.35 4.67 -9.15
CA LEU A 207 4.26 5.52 -9.91
C LEU A 207 5.68 5.42 -9.34
N ASP A 208 6.66 5.29 -10.22
CA ASP A 208 8.06 5.12 -9.85
C ASP A 208 8.92 6.26 -10.40
N TRP A 209 9.78 6.81 -9.55
CA TRP A 209 10.78 7.82 -9.90
C TRP A 209 12.17 7.35 -9.52
N ILE A 210 13.16 7.88 -10.24
CA ILE A 210 14.53 7.98 -9.77
C ILE A 210 14.70 9.39 -9.23
N VAL A 211 15.11 9.53 -7.97
CA VAL A 211 15.31 10.83 -7.29
C VAL A 211 16.75 10.98 -6.83
N SER A 212 17.26 12.21 -6.83
CA SER A 212 18.53 12.53 -6.17
C SER A 212 18.36 12.39 -4.67
N ASP A 213 19.33 11.76 -4.01
CA ASP A 213 19.38 11.63 -2.56
C ASP A 213 20.70 12.21 -2.03
N PRO A 214 20.76 13.53 -1.80
CA PRO A 214 21.98 14.19 -1.34
C PRO A 214 22.43 13.72 0.04
N ALA A 215 21.49 13.33 0.91
CA ALA A 215 21.80 12.82 2.24
C ALA A 215 22.65 11.54 2.19
N ARG A 216 22.54 10.78 1.10
CA ARG A 216 23.29 9.55 0.85
C ARG A 216 24.28 9.66 -0.31
N ASN A 217 24.52 10.88 -0.81
CA ASN A 217 25.43 11.16 -1.92
C ASN A 217 25.17 10.28 -3.17
N GLY A 218 23.89 10.10 -3.54
CA GLY A 218 23.50 9.18 -4.61
C GLY A 218 22.13 9.45 -5.19
N VAL A 219 21.52 8.38 -5.71
CA VAL A 219 20.13 8.35 -6.19
C VAL A 219 19.37 7.26 -5.46
N ALA A 220 18.06 7.44 -5.33
CA ALA A 220 17.16 6.44 -4.77
C ALA A 220 16.02 6.16 -5.76
N TRP A 221 15.53 4.92 -5.75
CA TRP A 221 14.21 4.64 -6.28
C TRP A 221 13.17 5.17 -5.30
N ALA A 222 12.18 5.88 -5.82
CA ALA A 222 11.05 6.37 -5.05
C ALA A 222 9.76 5.87 -5.69
N SER A 223 9.08 4.97 -5.00
CA SER A 223 7.84 4.35 -5.46
C SER A 223 6.68 4.94 -4.69
N ASN A 224 5.55 5.22 -5.34
CA ASN A 224 4.30 5.58 -4.66
C ASN A 224 3.19 4.64 -5.12
N VAL A 225 2.78 3.73 -4.22
CA VAL A 225 1.64 2.83 -4.42
C VAL A 225 0.37 3.55 -3.99
N LEU A 226 -0.66 3.50 -4.85
CA LEU A 226 -1.91 4.22 -4.61
C LEU A 226 -3.01 3.26 -4.18
N ASP A 227 -3.64 3.58 -3.07
CA ASP A 227 -4.82 2.90 -2.54
C ASP A 227 -6.03 3.83 -2.73
N ALA A 228 -6.69 3.65 -3.87
CA ALA A 228 -7.72 4.56 -4.34
C ALA A 228 -9.11 4.08 -3.93
N THR A 229 -9.87 4.93 -3.24
CA THR A 229 -11.25 4.65 -2.82
C THR A 229 -12.22 5.65 -3.42
N TRP A 230 -13.45 5.21 -3.66
CA TRP A 230 -14.57 6.05 -4.06
C TRP A 230 -15.64 6.04 -2.97
N GLN A 231 -16.16 7.22 -2.64
CA GLN A 231 -17.37 7.40 -1.84
C GLN A 231 -18.56 7.76 -2.72
N ALA A 232 -19.61 6.94 -2.67
CA ALA A 232 -20.89 7.17 -3.30
C ALA A 232 -21.75 8.21 -2.55
N PRO A 233 -22.80 8.78 -3.17
CA PRO A 233 -23.68 9.75 -2.52
C PRO A 233 -24.37 9.27 -1.23
N ASP A 234 -24.54 7.96 -1.08
CA ASP A 234 -25.11 7.34 0.12
C ASP A 234 -24.10 7.19 1.28
N GLY A 235 -22.83 7.53 1.05
CA GLY A 235 -21.74 7.40 2.02
C GLY A 235 -20.95 6.11 1.94
N THR A 236 -21.34 5.15 1.10
CA THR A 236 -20.63 3.88 0.91
C THR A 236 -19.23 4.14 0.32
N ILE A 237 -18.20 3.52 0.91
CA ILE A 237 -16.81 3.59 0.44
C ILE A 237 -16.44 2.28 -0.22
N THR A 238 -15.80 2.32 -1.39
CA THR A 238 -15.36 1.14 -2.14
C THR A 238 -13.97 1.37 -2.74
N ALA A 239 -13.09 0.37 -2.66
CA ALA A 239 -11.80 0.40 -3.36
C ALA A 239 -11.99 0.33 -4.88
N LEU A 240 -11.28 1.17 -5.62
CA LEU A 240 -11.44 1.29 -7.07
C LEU A 240 -10.79 0.13 -7.85
N ASP A 241 -9.77 -0.50 -7.27
CA ASP A 241 -9.09 -1.71 -7.76
C ASP A 241 -9.69 -3.01 -7.17
N GLY A 242 -10.64 -2.89 -6.24
CA GLY A 242 -11.29 -4.00 -5.57
C GLY A 242 -10.55 -4.55 -4.34
N HIS A 243 -9.44 -3.94 -3.94
CA HIS A 243 -8.71 -4.32 -2.73
C HIS A 243 -8.38 -3.09 -1.87
N LEU A 244 -8.70 -3.15 -0.59
CA LEU A 244 -8.36 -2.07 0.34
C LEU A 244 -7.23 -2.54 1.24
N GLU A 245 -6.07 -1.89 1.13
CA GLU A 245 -4.86 -2.30 1.83
C GLU A 245 -4.92 -1.96 3.33
N ALA A 246 -4.44 -2.91 4.13
CA ALA A 246 -4.38 -2.75 5.58
C ALA A 246 -3.19 -1.88 6.00
N PHE A 247 -3.39 -0.99 6.98
CA PHE A 247 -2.47 0.13 7.27
C PHE A 247 -1.37 -0.16 8.31
N PHE A 248 -1.02 -1.43 8.51
CA PHE A 248 -0.19 -1.85 9.65
C PHE A 248 1.28 -1.42 9.57
N GLN A 249 1.76 -1.06 8.38
CA GLN A 249 3.16 -0.76 8.09
C GLN A 249 3.37 0.66 7.54
N GLU A 250 2.38 1.54 7.70
CA GLU A 250 2.38 2.90 7.17
C GLU A 250 2.69 3.91 8.27
N VAL A 251 3.60 4.85 7.98
CA VAL A 251 3.83 6.06 8.80
C VAL A 251 3.51 7.29 7.95
N TYR A 252 2.42 7.97 8.31
CA TYR A 252 1.92 9.16 7.64
C TYR A 252 2.73 10.37 8.03
N LEU A 253 3.08 11.18 7.03
CA LEU A 253 4.09 12.23 7.18
C LEU A 253 3.54 13.58 7.66
N ASP A 254 2.22 13.73 7.72
CA ASP A 254 1.54 14.98 8.06
C ASP A 254 0.22 14.74 8.79
N THR A 255 0.14 15.15 10.05
CA THR A 255 -1.08 15.06 10.89
C THR A 255 -2.29 15.77 10.32
N ASP A 256 -2.14 16.75 9.44
CA ASP A 256 -3.27 17.41 8.78
C ASP A 256 -4.07 16.44 7.88
N GLN A 257 -3.45 15.32 7.49
CA GLN A 257 -4.08 14.24 6.72
C GLN A 257 -4.86 13.23 7.57
N LEU A 258 -4.75 13.31 8.90
CA LEU A 258 -5.41 12.40 9.83
C LEU A 258 -6.95 12.31 9.64
N PRO A 259 -7.69 13.41 9.35
CA PRO A 259 -9.12 13.31 9.08
C PRO A 259 -9.44 12.50 7.81
N ALA A 260 -8.66 12.67 6.73
CA ALA A 260 -8.83 11.92 5.50
C ALA A 260 -8.53 10.43 5.70
N PHE A 261 -7.41 10.12 6.35
CA PHE A 261 -7.05 8.77 6.77
C PHE A 261 -8.15 8.12 7.61
N THR A 262 -8.58 8.80 8.68
CA THR A 262 -9.59 8.29 9.61
C THR A 262 -10.91 8.00 8.92
N LYS A 263 -11.29 8.81 7.92
CA LYS A 263 -12.51 8.60 7.15
C LYS A 263 -12.45 7.31 6.32
N VAL A 264 -11.32 7.04 5.67
CA VAL A 264 -11.11 5.80 4.90
C VAL A 264 -11.06 4.60 5.84
N VAL A 265 -10.30 4.72 6.94
CA VAL A 265 -10.06 3.61 7.87
C VAL A 265 -11.28 3.30 8.75
N ARG A 266 -12.12 4.27 9.12
CA ARG A 266 -13.35 3.99 9.89
C ARG A 266 -14.45 3.31 9.05
N GLY A 267 -14.34 3.32 7.73
CA GLY A 267 -15.18 2.50 6.86
C GLY A 267 -14.87 1.00 6.93
N LEU A 268 -13.82 0.58 7.68
CA LEU A 268 -13.24 -0.77 7.68
C LEU A 268 -13.72 -1.75 8.78
N GLU A 269 -14.67 -1.41 9.65
CA GLU A 269 -15.10 -2.37 10.71
C GLU A 269 -15.93 -3.54 10.10
N ALA A 270 -15.71 -4.83 10.34
CA ALA A 270 -14.76 -5.58 11.17
C ALA A 270 -14.34 -6.85 10.41
N GLY A 271 -13.03 -7.14 10.32
CA GLY A 271 -12.48 -8.35 9.67
C GLY A 271 -11.17 -8.13 8.91
N ALA A 272 -10.86 -6.89 8.51
CA ALA A 272 -9.65 -6.58 7.72
C ALA A 272 -8.33 -6.94 8.43
N VAL A 273 -8.29 -6.84 9.77
CA VAL A 273 -7.15 -7.27 10.58
C VAL A 273 -6.96 -8.78 10.55
N ASP A 274 -8.05 -9.53 10.73
CA ASP A 274 -8.03 -10.99 10.71
C ASP A 274 -7.63 -11.52 9.33
N ASP A 275 -8.14 -10.89 8.26
CA ASP A 275 -7.81 -11.23 6.87
C ASP A 275 -6.33 -10.96 6.56
N TYR A 276 -5.77 -9.83 7.01
CA TYR A 276 -4.35 -9.51 6.86
C TYR A 276 -3.44 -10.50 7.61
N VAL A 277 -3.77 -10.80 8.87
CA VAL A 277 -3.03 -11.78 9.68
C VAL A 277 -3.11 -13.18 9.06
N GLN A 278 -4.27 -13.57 8.52
CA GLN A 278 -4.42 -14.84 7.81
C GLN A 278 -3.59 -14.87 6.52
N ALA A 279 -3.58 -13.79 5.73
CA ALA A 279 -2.76 -13.69 4.53
C ALA A 279 -1.26 -13.81 4.82
N LEU A 280 -0.77 -13.16 5.87
CA LEU A 280 0.62 -13.30 6.32
C LEU A 280 0.94 -14.73 6.76
N ARG A 281 0.08 -15.35 7.57
CA ARG A 281 0.25 -16.75 8.01
C ARG A 281 0.27 -17.73 6.84
N GLY A 282 -0.61 -17.53 5.85
CA GLY A 282 -0.66 -18.33 4.63
C GLY A 282 0.62 -18.23 3.80
N ARG A 283 1.16 -17.02 3.63
CA ARG A 283 2.44 -16.79 2.91
C ARG A 283 3.65 -17.38 3.64
N CYS A 284 3.60 -17.46 4.97
CA CYS A 284 4.61 -18.14 5.79
C CYS A 284 4.43 -19.67 5.90
N GLY A 285 3.37 -20.24 5.32
CA GLY A 285 3.08 -21.68 5.37
C GLY A 285 2.56 -22.19 6.72
N ILE A 286 1.90 -21.33 7.50
CA ILE A 286 1.41 -21.65 8.85
C ILE A 286 -0.08 -21.98 8.78
N THR A 287 -0.46 -23.24 9.03
CA THR A 287 -1.85 -23.67 9.10
C THR A 287 -2.47 -23.37 10.48
N PRO A 288 -3.77 -23.01 10.54
CA PRO A 288 -4.43 -22.78 11.82
C PRO A 288 -4.58 -24.09 12.60
N SER A 289 -4.26 -24.07 13.89
CA SER A 289 -4.66 -25.16 14.79
C SER A 289 -6.19 -25.17 14.91
N PRO A 290 -6.83 -26.36 14.95
CA PRO A 290 -8.26 -26.45 15.11
C PRO A 290 -8.66 -25.83 16.45
N VAL A 291 -9.53 -24.82 16.40
CA VAL A 291 -10.12 -24.19 17.58
C VAL A 291 -10.84 -25.29 18.36
N ALA A 292 -10.44 -25.49 19.61
CA ALA A 292 -11.13 -26.40 20.51
C ALA A 292 -12.52 -25.84 20.82
N THR A 293 -13.56 -26.51 20.32
CA THR A 293 -14.95 -26.24 20.70
C THR A 293 -15.09 -26.38 22.22
N PRO A 294 -15.63 -25.39 22.94
CA PRO A 294 -15.83 -25.53 24.38
C PRO A 294 -16.81 -26.66 24.65
N ALA A 295 -16.39 -27.60 25.50
CA ALA A 295 -17.20 -28.75 25.88
C ALA A 295 -18.51 -28.26 26.52
N ARG A 296 -19.65 -28.66 25.94
CA ARG A 296 -20.97 -28.52 26.56
C ARG A 296 -20.95 -29.21 27.92
N SER A 297 -21.13 -28.45 29.00
CA SER A 297 -21.40 -29.01 30.33
C SER A 297 -22.65 -29.87 30.26
N PRO A 298 -22.65 -31.10 30.81
CA PRO A 298 -23.85 -31.91 30.87
C PRO A 298 -24.84 -31.29 31.86
N ALA A 299 -26.03 -30.96 31.35
CA ALA A 299 -27.18 -30.55 32.15
C ALA A 299 -27.54 -31.66 33.14
N GLY A 300 -27.77 -31.26 34.40
CA GLY A 300 -28.19 -32.16 35.47
C GLY A 300 -29.54 -32.81 35.17
N SER A 301 -29.61 -34.12 35.37
CA SER A 301 -30.85 -34.88 35.45
C SER A 301 -31.27 -35.03 36.92
N THR A 302 -32.22 -34.21 37.33
CA THR A 302 -33.04 -34.42 38.54
C THR A 302 -34.39 -35.01 38.15
N THR A 303 -34.63 -36.27 38.51
CA THR A 303 -35.94 -36.92 38.77
C THR A 303 -35.65 -38.19 39.58
N SER A 304 -35.75 -38.17 40.91
CA SER A 304 -36.93 -38.45 41.76
C SER A 304 -37.25 -39.93 41.96
N SER A 305 -37.03 -40.42 43.18
CA SER A 305 -37.75 -41.54 43.80
C SER A 305 -37.90 -41.27 45.29
N GLY A 306 -39.15 -41.17 45.77
CA GLY A 306 -39.52 -40.92 47.17
C GLY A 306 -40.28 -39.63 47.36
#